data_AF-A0A3D4NH74-F1
#
_entry.id   AF-A0A3D4NH74-F1
#
_cell.length_a   1.000
_cell.length_b   1.000
_cell.length_c   1.000
_cell.angle_alpha   90.00
_cell.angle_beta   90.00
_cell.angle_gamma   90.00
#
_symmetry.space_group_name_H-M   'P 1'
#
loop_
_entity.id
_entity.type
_entity.pdbx_description
1 polymer ?
#
loop_
_entity_poly.entity_id
_entity_poly.type
_entity_poly.pdbx_seq_one_letter_code
_entity_poly.pdbx_strand_id
1 'polypeptide(L)'
;MKSKLDIIGLYPVLTNTNVHLIEINIRDSQSAIDWTKFTQSNLFQPVSNWQVPWDEKILNQDGTEVIADSYEISRNPELCKGDVRIVFFLHSINFLTLLITPYGNMKLPKVTELPERLKFIEYIEPD
;
A
#
# COMPACT_ATOMS: atom_id res chain seq x y z
N MET A 1 18.74 -8.25 10.70
CA MET A 1 17.47 -9.01 10.50
C MET A 1 16.89 -8.60 9.15
N LYS A 2 16.15 -9.49 8.47
CA LYS A 2 15.52 -9.15 7.19
C LYS A 2 14.14 -8.56 7.48
N SER A 3 13.81 -7.43 6.86
CA SER A 3 12.50 -6.81 7.04
C SER A 3 11.38 -7.77 6.63
N LYS A 4 10.26 -7.73 7.36
CA LYS A 4 9.11 -8.62 7.13
C LYS A 4 7.87 -7.80 6.83
N LEU A 5 7.12 -8.24 5.82
CA LEU A 5 5.89 -7.61 5.40
C LEU A 5 4.70 -8.52 5.69
N ASP A 6 3.66 -7.97 6.31
CA ASP A 6 2.36 -8.62 6.52
C ASP A 6 1.25 -7.72 5.94
N ILE A 7 0.45 -8.23 5.00
CA ILE A 7 -0.73 -7.50 4.50
C ILE A 7 -1.85 -7.67 5.52
N ILE A 8 -2.30 -6.56 6.10
CA ILE A 8 -3.30 -6.53 7.16
C ILE A 8 -4.69 -6.65 6.56
N GLY A 9 -4.94 -5.93 5.47
CA GLY A 9 -6.24 -5.97 4.81
C GLY A 9 -6.24 -5.36 3.43
N LEU A 10 -7.34 -5.66 2.75
CA LEU A 10 -7.68 -5.18 1.42
C LEU A 10 -9.14 -4.75 1.49
N TYR A 11 -9.40 -3.47 1.23
CA TYR A 11 -10.68 -2.84 1.48
C TYR A 11 -11.22 -2.17 0.21
N PRO A 12 -12.51 -2.31 -0.10
CA PRO A 12 -13.09 -1.66 -1.26
C PRO A 12 -13.20 -0.15 -1.02
N VAL A 13 -12.98 0.64 -2.07
CA VAL A 13 -13.33 2.06 -2.07
C VAL A 13 -14.78 2.20 -2.55
N LEU A 14 -15.69 2.66 -1.68
CA LEU A 14 -17.13 2.68 -2.00
C LEU A 14 -17.49 3.62 -3.15
N THR A 15 -16.70 4.67 -3.37
CA THR A 15 -16.89 5.63 -4.47
C THR A 15 -16.34 5.12 -5.81
N ASN A 16 -15.48 4.09 -5.80
CA ASN A 16 -14.89 3.51 -7.02
C ASN A 16 -14.59 2.03 -6.85
N THR A 17 -15.42 1.18 -7.47
CA THR A 17 -15.32 -0.30 -7.36
C THR A 17 -14.05 -0.91 -7.93
N ASN A 18 -13.30 -0.15 -8.75
CA ASN A 18 -12.04 -0.62 -9.32
C ASN A 18 -10.83 -0.29 -8.43
N VAL A 19 -11.03 0.41 -7.31
CA VAL A 19 -9.96 0.85 -6.41
C VAL A 19 -10.11 0.15 -5.08
N HIS A 20 -8.98 -0.28 -4.54
CA HIS A 20 -8.91 -0.84 -3.20
C HIS A 20 -7.83 -0.15 -2.39
N LEU A 21 -8.13 0.08 -1.11
CA LEU A 21 -7.15 0.45 -0.11
C LEU A 21 -6.46 -0.82 0.38
N ILE A 22 -5.13 -0.80 0.40
CA ILE A 22 -4.30 -1.88 0.94
C ILE A 22 -3.63 -1.37 2.20
N GLU A 23 -3.72 -2.14 3.29
CA GLU A 23 -3.01 -1.86 4.54
C GLU A 23 -1.94 -2.92 4.79
N ILE A 24 -0.73 -2.46 5.13
CA ILE A 24 0.44 -3.30 5.30
C ILE A 24 1.19 -2.91 6.58
N ASN A 25 1.68 -3.92 7.29
CA ASN A 25 2.69 -3.75 8.32
C ASN A 25 4.06 -4.20 7.78
N ILE A 26 5.06 -3.34 7.89
CA ILE A 26 6.46 -3.64 7.59
C ILE A 26 7.24 -3.59 8.89
N ARG A 27 7.92 -4.68 9.24
CA ARG A 27 8.75 -4.78 10.44
C ARG A 27 10.22 -4.73 10.09
N ASP A 28 11.01 -4.10 10.96
CA ASP A 28 12.46 -3.97 10.83
C ASP A 28 12.90 -3.41 9.46
N SER A 29 12.18 -2.43 8.91
CA SER A 29 12.57 -1.76 7.66
C SER A 29 13.91 -1.04 7.84
N GLN A 30 14.87 -1.30 6.94
CA GLN A 30 16.23 -0.75 7.06
C GLN A 30 16.48 0.46 6.14
N SER A 31 15.55 0.74 5.23
CA SER A 31 15.74 1.74 4.17
C SER A 31 14.42 2.41 3.79
N ALA A 32 14.52 3.41 2.91
CA ALA A 32 13.39 3.91 2.16
C ALA A 32 12.64 2.76 1.47
N ILE A 33 11.32 2.92 1.35
CA ILE A 33 10.44 1.99 0.63
C ILE A 33 10.46 2.34 -0.86
N ASP A 34 10.73 1.36 -1.71
CA ASP A 34 10.53 1.50 -3.17
C ASP A 34 9.07 1.20 -3.51
N TRP A 35 8.24 2.25 -3.51
CA TRP A 35 6.80 2.18 -3.76
C TRP A 35 6.49 1.58 -5.14
N THR A 36 7.35 1.80 -6.15
CA THR A 36 7.14 1.28 -7.51
C THR A 36 7.20 -0.25 -7.59
N LYS A 37 7.70 -0.91 -6.55
CA LYS A 37 7.72 -2.38 -6.46
C LYS A 37 6.43 -2.96 -5.91
N PHE A 38 5.54 -2.16 -5.33
CA PHE A 38 4.19 -2.61 -4.94
C PHE A 38 3.29 -2.62 -6.17
N THR A 39 3.38 -3.69 -6.95
CA THR A 39 2.72 -3.78 -8.26
C THR A 39 2.18 -5.17 -8.50
N GLN A 40 1.32 -5.32 -9.49
CA GLN A 40 0.96 -6.61 -10.06
C GLN A 40 1.46 -6.70 -11.50
N SER A 41 1.84 -7.92 -11.92
CA SER A 41 2.22 -8.14 -13.31
C SER A 41 1.01 -7.99 -14.22
N ASN A 42 1.18 -7.22 -15.29
CA ASN A 42 0.24 -7.16 -16.40
C ASN A 42 0.95 -7.64 -17.67
N LEU A 43 0.63 -8.86 -18.14
CA LEU A 43 1.27 -9.46 -19.31
C LEU A 43 0.94 -8.74 -20.62
N PHE A 44 -0.08 -7.88 -20.63
CA PHE A 44 -0.51 -7.14 -21.82
C PHE A 44 0.10 -5.74 -21.91
N GLN A 45 0.98 -5.36 -20.98
CA GLN A 45 1.59 -4.04 -20.91
C GLN A 45 3.08 -4.13 -20.54
N PRO A 46 3.92 -3.18 -21.00
CA PRO A 46 5.30 -3.10 -20.52
C PRO A 46 5.33 -2.81 -19.01
N VAL A 47 6.40 -3.24 -18.34
CA VAL A 47 6.59 -3.07 -16.88
C VAL A 47 6.48 -1.61 -16.44
N SER A 48 6.90 -0.67 -17.29
CA SER A 48 6.79 0.78 -17.04
C SER A 48 5.34 1.28 -16.90
N ASN A 49 4.37 0.49 -17.35
CA ASN A 49 2.95 0.83 -17.31
C ASN A 49 2.19 0.02 -16.27
N TRP A 50 2.88 -0.84 -15.51
CA TRP A 50 2.24 -1.56 -14.43
C TRP A 50 1.79 -0.59 -13.35
N GLN A 51 0.64 -0.88 -12.75
CA GLN A 51 0.05 -0.05 -11.71
C GLN A 51 0.93 -0.06 -10.46
N VAL A 52 1.22 1.13 -9.96
CA VAL A 52 1.96 1.38 -8.71
C VAL A 52 1.01 2.02 -7.70
N PRO A 53 1.40 2.11 -6.41
CA PRO A 53 0.59 2.74 -5.38
C PRO A 53 0.14 4.15 -5.76
N TRP A 54 -1.05 4.51 -5.30
CA TRP A 54 -1.58 5.86 -5.34
C TRP A 54 -1.83 6.36 -3.92
N ASP A 55 -1.50 7.63 -3.70
CA ASP A 55 -1.76 8.37 -2.46
C ASP A 55 -1.24 7.65 -1.19
N GLU A 56 0.07 7.37 -1.21
CA GLU A 56 0.76 6.62 -0.17
C GLU A 56 0.78 7.37 1.16
N LYS A 57 0.53 6.63 2.25
CA LYS A 57 0.54 7.18 3.61
C LYS A 57 1.24 6.24 4.58
N ILE A 58 1.95 6.82 5.55
CA ILE A 58 2.41 6.14 6.75
C ILE A 58 1.40 6.44 7.86
N LEU A 59 0.98 5.40 8.57
CA LEU A 59 0.10 5.49 9.72
C LEU A 59 0.85 5.25 11.03
N ASN A 60 0.25 5.63 12.14
CA ASN A 60 0.70 5.18 13.46
C ASN A 60 0.50 3.64 13.59
N GLN A 61 1.09 3.02 14.61
CA GLN A 61 1.11 1.55 14.73
C GLN A 61 -0.28 0.92 14.89
N ASP A 62 -1.24 1.66 15.41
CA ASP A 62 -2.63 1.21 15.55
C ASP A 62 -3.47 1.48 14.29
N GLY A 63 -2.92 2.22 13.33
CA GLY A 63 -3.59 2.61 12.09
C GLY A 63 -4.82 3.47 12.33
N THR A 64 -4.70 4.44 13.24
CA THR A 64 -5.75 5.40 13.65
C THR A 64 -5.43 6.84 13.25
N GLU A 65 -4.20 7.13 12.82
CA GLU A 65 -3.74 8.47 12.44
C GLU A 65 -2.74 8.39 11.28
N VAL A 66 -2.73 9.40 10.40
CA VAL A 66 -1.67 9.61 9.41
C VAL A 66 -0.47 10.26 10.10
N ILE A 67 0.70 9.64 9.97
CA ILE A 67 1.98 10.21 10.41
C ILE A 67 2.64 11.00 9.29
N ALA A 68 2.52 10.52 8.04
CA ALA A 68 3.06 11.19 6.88
C ALA A 68 2.29 10.84 5.59
N ASP A 69 2.12 11.81 4.71
CA ASP A 69 1.64 11.59 3.34
C ASP A 69 2.79 11.40 2.32
N SER A 70 2.47 11.18 1.05
CA SER A 70 3.43 10.93 -0.02
C SER A 70 4.44 12.08 -0.18
N TYR A 71 4.02 13.33 0.04
CA TYR A 71 4.90 14.49 -0.02
C TYR A 71 5.91 14.46 1.13
N GLU A 72 5.46 14.24 2.36
CA GLU A 72 6.32 14.17 3.54
C GLU A 72 7.29 12.97 3.48
N ILE A 73 6.80 11.81 3.04
CA ILE A 73 7.61 10.60 2.81
C ILE A 73 8.74 10.88 1.83
N SER A 74 8.45 11.58 0.72
CA SER A 74 9.46 11.90 -0.30
C SER A 74 10.60 12.77 0.22
N ARG A 75 10.31 13.64 1.20
CA ARG A 75 11.28 14.56 1.80
C ARG A 75 12.00 13.98 3.00
N ASN A 76 11.43 12.98 3.65
CA ASN A 76 12.02 12.34 4.82
C ASN A 76 11.93 10.79 4.74
N PRO A 77 12.81 10.15 3.93
CA PRO A 77 12.80 8.70 3.76
C PRO A 77 13.12 7.91 5.05
N GLU A 78 13.63 8.56 6.09
CA GLU A 78 13.87 7.94 7.40
C GLU A 78 12.57 7.53 8.10
N LEU A 79 11.43 8.14 7.75
CA LEU A 79 10.10 7.73 8.22
C LEU A 79 9.74 6.30 7.81
N CYS A 80 10.40 5.76 6.79
CA CYS A 80 10.21 4.41 6.30
C CYS A 80 11.07 3.36 7.03
N LYS A 81 11.85 3.73 8.05
CA LYS A 81 12.69 2.80 8.82
C LYS A 81 12.02 2.32 10.10
N GLY A 82 12.43 1.15 10.57
CA GLY A 82 11.86 0.48 11.75
C GLY A 82 10.55 -0.24 11.42
N ASP A 83 9.64 -0.24 12.39
CA ASP A 83 8.29 -0.78 12.21
C ASP A 83 7.40 0.32 11.64
N VAL A 84 6.81 0.07 10.48
CA VAL A 84 6.05 1.04 9.71
C VAL A 84 4.74 0.42 9.26
N ARG A 85 3.63 1.10 9.55
CA ARG A 85 2.33 0.77 8.98
C ARG A 85 2.06 1.70 7.81
N ILE A 86 1.73 1.14 6.66
CA ILE A 86 1.47 1.90 5.45
C ILE A 86 0.09 1.57 4.90
N VAL A 87 -0.48 2.55 4.22
CA VAL A 87 -1.64 2.37 3.35
C VAL A 87 -1.41 3.05 2.01
N PHE A 88 -2.03 2.51 0.98
CA PHE A 88 -2.08 3.10 -0.36
C PHE A 88 -3.23 2.49 -1.15
N PHE A 89 -3.61 3.14 -2.23
CA PHE A 89 -4.59 2.63 -3.17
C PHE A 89 -3.93 1.90 -4.33
N LEU A 90 -4.57 0.85 -4.83
CA LEU A 90 -4.28 0.27 -6.14
C LEU A 90 -5.54 0.21 -6.99
N HIS A 91 -5.38 0.60 -8.25
CA HIS A 91 -6.41 0.53 -9.26
C HIS A 91 -6.34 -0.80 -10.01
N SER A 92 -7.51 -1.32 -10.38
CA SER A 92 -7.66 -2.51 -11.25
C SER A 92 -6.93 -3.75 -10.72
N ILE A 93 -7.07 -4.05 -9.43
CA ILE A 93 -6.47 -5.24 -8.81
C ILE A 93 -6.86 -6.51 -9.55
N ASN A 94 -5.85 -7.32 -9.89
CA ASN A 94 -6.03 -8.67 -10.38
C ASN A 94 -5.90 -9.67 -9.22
N PHE A 95 -7.02 -10.19 -8.73
CA PHE A 95 -7.05 -11.12 -7.60
C PHE A 95 -6.43 -12.50 -7.88
N LEU A 96 -6.08 -12.80 -9.14
CA LEU A 96 -5.44 -14.05 -9.54
C LEU A 96 -3.91 -13.97 -9.51
N THR A 97 -3.33 -12.79 -9.33
CA THR A 97 -1.89 -12.58 -9.30
C THR A 97 -1.38 -12.17 -7.93
N LEU A 98 -0.08 -12.34 -7.70
CA LEU A 98 0.57 -11.91 -6.46
C LEU A 98 0.83 -10.40 -6.51
N LEU A 99 0.75 -9.76 -5.36
CA LEU A 99 1.34 -8.44 -5.16
C LEU A 99 2.87 -8.63 -5.09
N ILE A 100 3.58 -8.06 -6.04
CA ILE A 100 5.03 -7.91 -5.98
C ILE A 100 5.30 -6.82 -4.95
N THR A 101 6.33 -6.96 -4.12
CA THR A 101 6.75 -5.95 -3.15
C THR A 101 8.28 -5.92 -3.07
N PRO A 102 8.90 -4.88 -2.49
CA PRO A 102 10.33 -4.88 -2.18
C PRO A 102 10.79 -6.05 -1.30
N TYR A 103 9.87 -6.68 -0.56
CA TYR A 103 10.14 -7.70 0.44
C TYR A 103 9.81 -9.12 -0.04
N GLY A 104 9.29 -9.26 -1.27
CA GLY A 104 8.90 -10.53 -1.88
C GLY A 104 7.47 -10.51 -2.43
N ASN A 105 7.06 -11.61 -3.05
CA ASN A 105 5.73 -11.74 -3.61
C ASN A 105 4.73 -12.19 -2.54
N MET A 106 3.58 -11.53 -2.49
CA MET A 106 2.56 -11.71 -1.45
C MET A 106 1.21 -12.04 -2.08
N LYS A 107 0.49 -12.98 -1.48
CA LYS A 107 -0.92 -13.20 -1.81
C LYS A 107 -1.74 -12.08 -1.19
N LEU A 108 -2.61 -11.45 -1.98
CA LEU A 108 -3.60 -10.52 -1.44
C LEU A 108 -4.60 -11.30 -0.56
N PRO A 109 -5.02 -10.74 0.59
CA PRO A 109 -6.08 -11.33 1.39
C PRO A 109 -7.43 -11.21 0.66
N LYS A 110 -8.46 -11.85 1.22
CA LYS A 110 -9.83 -11.60 0.77
C LYS A 110 -10.21 -10.14 1.04
N VAL A 111 -10.99 -9.56 0.13
CA VAL A 111 -11.58 -8.23 0.35
C VAL A 111 -12.51 -8.29 1.56
N THR A 112 -12.42 -7.29 2.43
CA THR A 112 -13.23 -7.13 3.64
C THR A 112 -13.75 -5.70 3.75
N GLU A 113 -14.75 -5.46 4.60
CA GLU A 113 -15.23 -4.10 4.87
C GLU A 113 -14.12 -3.21 5.46
N LEU A 114 -14.13 -1.93 5.11
CA LEU A 114 -13.18 -0.96 5.64
C LEU A 114 -13.42 -0.79 7.16
N PRO A 115 -12.42 -1.03 8.02
CA PRO A 115 -12.60 -0.90 9.46
C PRO A 115 -12.82 0.56 9.85
N GLU A 116 -13.63 0.80 10.89
CA GLU A 116 -13.96 2.15 11.39
C GLU A 116 -12.73 3.04 11.55
N ARG A 117 -11.65 2.47 12.11
CA ARG A 117 -10.39 3.20 12.34
C ARG A 117 -9.72 3.69 11.07
N LEU A 118 -10.08 3.21 9.88
CA LEU A 118 -9.50 3.67 8.61
C LEU A 118 -10.47 4.53 7.78
N LYS A 119 -11.67 4.84 8.27
CA LYS A 119 -12.66 5.62 7.51
C LYS A 119 -12.22 7.05 7.19
N PHE A 120 -11.22 7.57 7.90
CA PHE A 120 -10.63 8.88 7.61
C PHE A 120 -9.68 8.85 6.39
N ILE A 121 -9.33 7.67 5.87
CA ILE A 121 -8.52 7.53 4.65
C ILE A 121 -9.46 7.61 3.46
N GLU A 122 -9.53 8.80 2.87
CA GLU A 122 -10.38 9.07 1.70
C GLU A 122 -9.61 8.83 0.41
N TYR A 123 -10.29 8.26 -0.58
CA TYR A 123 -9.75 8.15 -1.93
C TYR A 123 -10.04 9.44 -2.70
N ILE A 124 -8.98 10.07 -3.20
CA ILE A 124 -9.05 11.18 -4.14
C ILE A 124 -8.56 10.66 -5.49
N GLU A 125 -9.40 10.78 -6.51
CA GLU A 125 -9.04 10.35 -7.86
C GLU A 125 -7.91 11.23 -8.43
N PRO A 126 -6.92 10.66 -9.13
CA PRO A 126 -5.95 11.46 -9.88
C PRO A 126 -6.65 12.37 -10.90
N ASP A 127 -6.23 13.63 -10.95
CA ASP A 127 -6.67 14.61 -11.97
C ASP A 127 -6.28 14.21 -13.40
#